data_AF-A0A7V3ABK0-F1
#
_entry.id   AF-A0A7V3ABK0-F1
#
_cell.length_a   1.000
_cell.length_b   1.000
_cell.length_c   1.000
_cell.angle_alpha   90.00
_cell.angle_beta   90.00
_cell.angle_gamma   90.00
#
_symmetry.space_group_name_H-M   'P 1'
#
loop_
_entity.id
_entity.type
_entity.pdbx_description
1 polymer ?
#
loop_
_entity_poly.entity_id
_entity_poly.type
_entity_poly.pdbx_seq_one_letter_code
_entity_poly.pdbx_strand_id
1 'polypeptide(L)'
;MSRARQRPVARISHSFEPPKRDFLAEFGQTFLDPLGINEPYAPELLDLFKEVVLDDVYAERLQRHYRLFKECLKTHDVIPGAFPGTVTIVPLRSARSIGPNQPCSCGSGRKYKKCCARI
;
A
#
# COMPACT_ATOMS: atom_id res chain seq x y z
N MET A 1 35.04 -1.84 -2.41
CA MET A 1 34.49 -3.18 -2.12
C MET A 1 33.00 -3.16 -2.42
N SER A 2 32.57 -3.83 -3.50
CA SER A 2 31.15 -3.88 -3.89
C SER A 2 30.37 -4.67 -2.83
N ARG A 3 29.39 -4.04 -2.17
CA ARG A 3 28.44 -4.78 -1.32
C ARG A 3 27.70 -5.74 -2.23
N ALA A 4 28.01 -7.04 -2.13
CA ALA A 4 27.21 -8.07 -2.77
C ALA A 4 25.74 -7.84 -2.37
N ARG A 5 24.84 -7.75 -3.37
CA ARG A 5 23.41 -7.61 -3.10
C ARG A 5 22.98 -8.82 -2.27
N GLN A 6 22.60 -8.57 -1.01
CA GLN A 6 22.05 -9.61 -0.15
C GLN A 6 20.78 -10.16 -0.82
N ARG A 7 20.66 -11.48 -0.86
CA ARG A 7 19.47 -12.15 -1.40
C ARG A 7 18.28 -11.86 -0.47
N PRO A 8 17.09 -11.58 -1.03
CA PRO A 8 15.89 -11.40 -0.20
C PRO A 8 15.50 -12.73 0.44
N VAL A 9 15.01 -12.68 1.68
CA VAL A 9 14.43 -13.83 2.38
C VAL A 9 13.16 -14.32 1.67
N ALA A 10 12.26 -13.40 1.41
CA ALA A 10 10.97 -13.67 0.78
C ALA A 10 10.56 -12.49 -0.09
N ARG A 11 9.84 -12.77 -1.16
CA ARG A 11 9.09 -11.78 -1.92
C ARG A 11 7.62 -11.95 -1.60
N ILE A 12 7.08 -11.06 -0.79
CA ILE A 12 5.68 -11.08 -0.39
C ILE A 12 4.91 -10.08 -1.26
N SER A 13 3.92 -10.59 -1.98
CA SER A 13 2.95 -9.82 -2.74
C SER A 13 1.70 -9.62 -1.91
N HIS A 14 1.18 -8.39 -1.86
CA HIS A 14 -0.06 -8.04 -1.17
C HIS A 14 -0.95 -7.19 -2.06
N SER A 15 -2.18 -7.62 -2.29
CA SER A 15 -3.20 -6.85 -2.99
C SER A 15 -4.08 -6.09 -1.99
N PHE A 16 -4.29 -4.78 -2.19
CA PHE A 16 -5.25 -4.01 -1.39
C PHE A 16 -6.71 -4.23 -1.83
N GLU A 17 -6.91 -4.87 -2.99
CA GLU A 17 -8.22 -5.30 -3.46
C GLU A 17 -8.41 -6.80 -3.16
N PRO A 18 -9.64 -7.22 -2.84
CA PRO A 18 -9.93 -8.63 -2.68
C PRO A 18 -9.60 -9.36 -4.01
N PRO A 19 -9.11 -10.61 -3.93
CA PRO A 19 -8.87 -11.40 -5.12
C PRO A 19 -10.15 -11.50 -5.94
N LYS A 20 -10.04 -11.29 -7.26
CA LYS A 20 -11.16 -11.52 -8.17
C LYS A 20 -11.35 -13.03 -8.33
N ARG A 21 -12.47 -13.47 -8.91
CA ARG A 21 -12.71 -14.90 -9.21
C ARG A 21 -11.90 -15.33 -10.44
N ASP A 22 -10.59 -15.14 -10.39
CA ASP A 22 -9.61 -15.47 -11.43
C ASP A 22 -8.49 -16.33 -10.85
N PHE A 23 -7.52 -16.72 -11.67
CA PHE A 23 -6.43 -17.64 -11.29
C PHE A 23 -5.64 -17.15 -10.05
N LEU A 24 -5.58 -15.83 -9.83
CA LEU A 24 -4.93 -15.24 -8.66
C LEU A 24 -5.71 -15.42 -7.35
N ALA A 25 -6.98 -15.84 -7.42
CA ALA A 25 -7.78 -16.16 -6.23
C ALA A 25 -7.18 -17.26 -5.37
N GLU A 26 -6.48 -18.21 -6.00
CA GLU A 26 -5.90 -19.36 -5.33
C GLU A 26 -4.80 -18.97 -4.34
N PHE A 27 -4.03 -17.93 -4.66
CA PHE A 27 -2.97 -17.42 -3.80
C PHE A 27 -3.51 -16.54 -2.65
N GLY A 28 -4.77 -16.13 -2.71
CA GLY A 28 -5.37 -15.19 -1.77
C GLY A 28 -4.82 -13.77 -1.89
N GLN A 29 -5.10 -12.93 -0.89
CA GLN A 29 -4.78 -11.50 -0.94
C GLN A 29 -3.29 -11.19 -0.67
N THR A 30 -2.63 -12.02 0.14
CA THR A 30 -1.21 -11.88 0.52
C THR A 30 -0.50 -13.22 0.34
N PHE A 31 0.50 -13.27 -0.54
CA PHE A 31 1.15 -14.51 -0.95
C PHE A 31 2.65 -14.33 -1.22
N LEU A 32 3.38 -15.44 -1.24
CA LEU A 32 4.76 -15.46 -1.72
C LEU A 32 4.77 -15.44 -3.24
N ASP A 33 5.49 -14.49 -3.82
CA ASP A 33 5.68 -14.41 -5.27
C ASP A 33 6.29 -15.73 -5.79
N PRO A 34 5.55 -16.52 -6.60
CA PRO A 34 6.00 -17.82 -7.07
C PRO A 34 7.13 -17.71 -8.09
N LEU A 35 7.28 -16.55 -8.74
CA LEU A 35 8.38 -16.26 -9.66
C LEU A 35 9.61 -15.72 -8.92
N GLY A 36 9.48 -15.50 -7.61
CA GLY A 36 10.52 -15.02 -6.73
C GLY A 36 11.48 -16.10 -6.26
N ILE A 37 12.74 -15.70 -6.02
CA ILE A 37 13.66 -16.49 -5.19
C ILE A 37 13.24 -16.26 -3.74
N ASN A 38 12.79 -17.33 -3.09
CA ASN A 38 12.40 -17.36 -1.68
C ASN A 38 13.30 -18.37 -0.96
N GLU A 39 13.73 -18.01 0.25
CA GLU A 39 14.48 -18.90 1.13
C GLU A 39 13.52 -19.94 1.77
N PRO A 40 14.04 -21.05 2.33
CA PRO A 40 13.21 -22.11 2.91
C PRO A 40 12.25 -21.64 4.02
N TYR A 41 12.62 -20.58 4.75
CA TYR A 41 11.84 -20.00 5.85
C TYR A 41 10.89 -18.86 5.41
N ALA A 42 10.68 -18.71 4.10
CA ALA A 42 9.77 -17.70 3.55
C ALA A 42 8.30 -17.88 3.97
N PRO A 43 7.75 -19.11 4.07
CA PRO A 43 6.37 -19.32 4.56
C PRO A 43 6.16 -18.79 5.98
N GLU A 44 7.10 -19.05 6.88
CA GLU A 44 7.03 -18.60 8.28
C GLU A 44 7.12 -17.07 8.35
N LEU A 45 7.94 -16.46 7.49
CA LEU A 45 7.98 -15.00 7.37
C LEU A 45 6.67 -14.42 6.81
N LEU A 46 6.03 -15.11 5.86
CA LEU A 46 4.73 -14.70 5.33
C LEU A 46 3.67 -14.70 6.45
N ASP A 47 3.65 -15.73 7.28
CA ASP A 47 2.71 -15.84 8.39
C ASP A 47 2.96 -14.75 9.43
N LEU A 48 4.22 -14.54 9.83
CA LEU A 48 4.59 -13.45 10.72
C LEU A 48 4.22 -12.07 10.14
N PHE A 49 4.39 -11.88 8.83
CA PHE A 49 4.00 -10.65 8.15
C PHE A 49 2.49 -10.43 8.20
N LYS A 50 1.69 -11.48 7.97
CA LYS A 50 0.23 -11.40 8.07
C LYS A 50 -0.21 -11.04 9.49
N GLU A 51 0.41 -11.64 10.52
CA GLU A 51 0.02 -11.43 11.92
C GLU A 51 0.48 -10.08 12.48
N VAL A 52 1.73 -9.68 12.20
CA VAL A 52 2.35 -8.50 12.83
C VAL A 52 2.13 -7.24 12.00
N VAL A 53 2.23 -7.34 10.68
CA VAL A 53 2.14 -6.17 9.80
C VAL A 53 0.71 -5.98 9.33
N LEU A 54 0.03 -7.05 8.91
CA LEU A 54 -1.34 -6.97 8.40
C LEU A 54 -2.40 -7.23 9.47
N ASP A 55 -2.16 -6.75 10.70
CA ASP A 55 -3.21 -6.72 11.72
C ASP A 55 -4.44 -5.95 11.18
N ASP A 56 -5.64 -6.28 11.69
CA ASP A 56 -6.90 -5.73 11.17
C ASP A 56 -6.91 -4.20 11.15
N VAL A 57 -6.33 -3.56 12.16
CA VAL A 57 -6.34 -2.10 12.31
C VAL A 57 -5.40 -1.45 11.30
N TYR A 58 -4.22 -2.01 11.10
CA TYR A 58 -3.23 -1.51 10.16
C TYR A 58 -3.62 -1.81 8.72
N ALA A 59 -4.12 -3.02 8.44
CA ALA A 59 -4.64 -3.41 7.14
C ALA A 59 -5.82 -2.52 6.71
N GLU A 60 -6.80 -2.29 7.58
CA GLU A 60 -7.94 -1.40 7.28
C GLU A 60 -7.46 0.04 7.01
N ARG A 61 -6.47 0.52 7.79
CA ARG A 61 -5.87 1.83 7.56
C ARG A 61 -5.20 1.88 6.18
N LEU A 62 -4.40 0.90 5.80
CA LEU A 62 -3.74 0.87 4.48
C LEU A 62 -4.77 0.81 3.35
N GLN A 63 -5.77 -0.07 3.44
CA GLN A 63 -6.84 -0.18 2.45
C GLN A 63 -7.64 1.13 2.31
N ARG A 64 -7.87 1.85 3.41
CA ARG A 64 -8.51 3.17 3.38
C ARG A 64 -7.68 4.18 2.60
N HIS A 65 -6.38 4.24 2.85
CA HIS A 65 -5.49 5.13 2.10
C HIS A 65 -5.39 4.74 0.63
N TYR A 66 -5.30 3.44 0.33
CA TYR A 66 -5.32 2.92 -1.04
C TYR A 66 -6.56 3.42 -1.80
N ARG A 67 -7.74 3.34 -1.20
CA ARG A 67 -8.99 3.86 -1.80
C ARG A 67 -8.92 5.37 -2.04
N LEU A 68 -8.41 6.15 -1.09
CA LEU A 68 -8.27 7.60 -1.25
C LEU A 68 -7.33 7.96 -2.42
N PHE A 69 -6.20 7.27 -2.53
CA PHE A 69 -5.28 7.47 -3.66
C PHE A 69 -5.92 7.05 -4.99
N LYS A 70 -6.64 5.92 -5.00
CA LYS A 70 -7.34 5.44 -6.19
C LYS A 70 -8.41 6.43 -6.67
N GLU A 71 -9.19 7.01 -5.76
CA GLU A 71 -10.18 8.05 -6.11
C GLU A 71 -9.50 9.33 -6.59
N CYS A 72 -8.44 9.78 -5.92
CA CYS A 72 -7.64 10.93 -6.33
C CYS A 72 -7.13 10.78 -7.77
N LEU A 73 -6.64 9.60 -8.16
CA LEU A 73 -6.20 9.33 -9.53
C LEU A 73 -7.32 9.40 -10.57
N LYS A 74 -8.57 9.13 -10.21
CA LYS A 74 -9.73 9.23 -11.12
C LYS A 74 -10.16 10.68 -11.36
N THR A 75 -9.99 11.54 -10.37
CA THR A 75 -10.51 12.91 -10.39
C THR A 75 -9.51 13.95 -10.87
N HIS A 76 -8.23 13.60 -11.01
CA HIS A 76 -7.21 14.51 -11.53
C HIS A 76 -7.15 14.44 -13.05
N ASP A 77 -7.05 15.61 -13.70
CA ASP A 77 -6.62 15.70 -15.08
C ASP A 77 -5.24 15.08 -15.20
N VAL A 78 -5.18 13.89 -15.79
CA VAL A 78 -3.94 13.27 -16.22
C VAL A 78 -3.37 14.14 -17.32
N ILE A 79 -2.37 14.97 -16.99
CA ILE A 79 -1.60 15.66 -18.01
C ILE A 79 -0.84 14.57 -18.79
N PRO A 80 -0.99 14.48 -20.12
CA PRO A 80 -0.17 13.57 -20.91
C PRO A 80 1.30 13.90 -20.62
N GLY A 81 2.04 12.92 -20.10
CA GLY A 81 3.47 13.06 -19.88
C GLY A 81 4.20 13.33 -21.19
N ALA A 82 5.45 13.77 -21.11
CA ALA A 82 6.28 14.05 -22.28
C ALA A 82 6.47 12.83 -23.21
N PHE A 83 6.11 11.63 -22.76
CA PHE A 83 6.15 10.39 -23.55
C PHE A 83 4.76 9.72 -23.63
N PRO A 84 4.39 9.16 -24.79
CA PRO A 84 3.16 8.40 -24.93
C PRO A 84 3.14 7.22 -23.96
N GLY A 85 2.12 7.15 -23.10
CA GLY A 85 1.98 6.14 -22.05
C GLY A 85 2.57 6.50 -20.69
N THR A 86 3.14 7.71 -20.52
CA THR A 86 3.60 8.19 -19.20
C THR A 86 2.62 9.19 -18.58
N VAL A 87 2.33 8.99 -17.29
CA VAL A 87 1.51 9.89 -16.47
C VAL A 87 2.43 10.65 -15.53
N THR A 88 2.45 11.99 -15.65
CA THR A 88 3.15 12.84 -14.67
C THR A 88 2.15 13.25 -13.59
N ILE A 89 2.21 12.60 -12.42
CA ILE A 89 1.44 13.04 -11.25
C ILE A 89 2.14 14.27 -10.68
N VAL A 90 1.60 15.45 -10.94
CA VAL A 90 2.06 16.66 -10.25
C VAL A 90 1.59 16.55 -8.80
N PRO A 91 2.47 16.62 -7.78
CA PRO A 91 2.03 16.63 -6.40
C PRO A 91 1.13 17.86 -6.21
N LEU A 92 -0.11 17.64 -5.75
CA LEU A 92 -1.06 18.70 -5.41
C LEU A 92 -0.46 19.57 -4.30
N ARG A 93 0.30 20.60 -4.68
CA ARG A 93 0.86 21.55 -3.73
C ARG A 93 -0.25 22.49 -3.26
N SER A 94 -0.34 22.63 -1.93
CA SER A 94 -1.08 23.64 -1.16
C SER A 94 -2.52 23.33 -0.69
N ALA A 95 -2.84 22.08 -0.35
CA ALA A 95 -3.92 21.89 0.64
C ALA A 95 -3.42 22.43 2.00
N ARG A 96 -4.17 23.38 2.58
CA ARG A 96 -3.90 23.92 3.93
C ARG A 96 -3.66 22.76 4.90
N SER A 97 -2.57 22.79 5.66
CA SER A 97 -2.22 21.72 6.60
C SER A 97 -3.38 21.48 7.58
N ILE A 98 -3.81 20.23 7.68
CA ILE A 98 -4.89 19.84 8.57
C ILE A 98 -4.44 19.99 10.02
N GLY A 99 -5.21 20.73 10.82
CA GLY A 99 -4.88 20.94 12.23
C GLY A 99 -4.96 19.64 13.04
N PRO A 100 -4.15 19.45 14.11
CA PRO A 100 -4.10 18.20 14.88
C PRO A 100 -5.46 17.74 15.45
N ASN A 101 -6.31 18.68 15.86
CA ASN A 101 -7.63 18.39 16.44
C ASN A 101 -8.77 18.34 15.40
N GLN A 102 -8.50 18.64 14.12
CA GLN A 102 -9.48 18.57 13.04
C GLN A 102 -9.84 17.11 12.70
N PRO A 103 -11.03 16.83 12.15
CA PRO A 103 -11.36 15.49 11.67
C PRO A 103 -10.36 15.02 10.61
N CYS A 104 -9.95 13.75 10.63
CA CYS A 104 -9.00 13.21 9.65
C CYS A 104 -9.59 13.22 8.24
N SER A 105 -8.87 13.82 7.29
CA SER A 105 -9.20 13.77 5.85
C SER A 105 -9.22 12.36 5.27
N CYS A 106 -8.66 11.40 5.99
CA CYS A 106 -8.68 10.00 5.62
C CYS A 106 -10.06 9.33 5.75
N GLY A 107 -11.07 10.01 6.30
CA GLY A 107 -12.43 9.46 6.47
C GLY A 107 -12.59 8.50 7.65
N SER A 108 -11.65 8.49 8.60
CA SER A 108 -11.71 7.60 9.78
C SER A 108 -12.72 8.01 10.85
N GLY A 109 -13.28 9.23 10.76
CA GLY A 109 -14.09 9.84 11.83
C GLY A 109 -13.29 10.31 13.06
N ARG A 110 -11.99 10.03 13.14
CA ARG A 110 -11.13 10.39 14.28
C ARG A 110 -10.45 11.75 14.06
N LYS A 111 -10.02 12.41 15.15
CA LYS A 111 -9.13 13.59 15.06
C LYS A 111 -7.82 13.22 14.35
N TYR A 112 -7.27 14.12 13.55
CA TYR A 112 -6.07 13.88 12.73
C TYR A 112 -4.89 13.37 13.56
N LYS A 113 -4.65 13.97 14.73
CA LYS A 113 -3.60 13.55 15.68
C LYS A 113 -3.75 12.09 16.12
N LYS A 114 -4.98 11.69 16.44
CA LYS A 114 -5.35 10.33 16.86
C LYS A 114 -5.49 9.32 15.70
N CYS A 115 -5.20 9.72 14.46
CA CYS A 115 -5.44 8.88 13.29
C CYS A 115 -4.20 8.74 12.40
N CYS A 116 -3.94 9.71 11.52
CA CYS A 116 -2.87 9.60 10.53
C CYS A 116 -1.54 10.12 11.03
N ALA A 117 -1.54 11.14 11.90
CA ALA A 117 -0.31 11.64 12.51
C ALA A 117 0.18 10.73 13.65
N ARG A 118 -0.73 10.02 14.35
CA ARG A 118 -0.43 9.17 15.51
C ARG A 118 0.38 9.91 16.58
N ILE A 119 -0.08 11.12 16.94
CA ILE A 119 0.47 11.99 17.99
C ILE A 119 -0.62 12.48 18.95
#